data_AF-A0AAR5PCP6-F1
#
_entry.id   AF-A0AAR5PCP6-F1
#
_cell.length_a   1.000
_cell.length_b   1.000
_cell.length_c   1.000
_cell.angle_alpha   90.00
_cell.angle_beta   90.00
_cell.angle_gamma   90.00
#
_symmetry.space_group_name_H-M   'P 1'
#
loop_
_entity.id
_entity.type
_entity.pdbx_description
1 polymer ?
#
loop_
_entity_poly.entity_id
_entity_poly.type
_entity_poly.pdbx_seq_one_letter_code
_entity_poly.pdbx_strand_id
1 'polypeptide(L)'
;CLDDVRLEGKHLPLPPAMNGTQWGQATMARNLDRGCSSNKPCANVICPEPFECVDLWNDYECTCGEGRIMSADSKDCTDKDECIDLPCLNGGTCINLEPNLRYRCNCPDGFWGENCELIQEGQTLKLSMGALAAILVCLLIIL
;
A
#
# COMPACT_ATOMS: atom_id res chain seq x y z
N CYS A 1 12.29 10.95 -21.91
CA CYS A 1 12.62 10.25 -20.66
C CYS A 1 11.54 10.58 -19.65
N LEU A 2 11.07 9.61 -18.89
CA LEU A 2 10.00 9.77 -17.89
C LEU A 2 10.31 8.76 -16.80
N ASP A 3 10.45 9.24 -15.57
CA ASP A 3 10.93 8.42 -14.45
C ASP A 3 9.79 8.01 -13.52
N ASP A 4 8.80 8.89 -13.38
CA ASP A 4 7.61 8.65 -12.57
C ASP A 4 6.38 9.28 -13.24
N VAL A 5 5.25 8.56 -13.19
CA VAL A 5 3.97 9.04 -13.73
C VAL A 5 2.97 9.01 -12.60
N ARG A 6 2.49 10.20 -12.22
CA ARG A 6 1.48 10.36 -11.18
C ARG A 6 0.16 10.80 -11.77
N LEU A 7 -0.94 10.24 -11.28
CA LEU A 7 -2.29 10.73 -11.56
C LEU A 7 -2.85 11.28 -10.25
N GLU A 8 -3.21 12.57 -10.20
CA GLU A 8 -3.64 13.25 -8.97
C GLU A 8 -2.63 13.09 -7.80
N GLY A 9 -1.33 13.16 -8.11
CA GLY A 9 -0.25 12.99 -7.13
C GLY A 9 0.03 11.55 -6.67
N LYS A 10 -0.75 10.55 -7.12
CA LYS A 10 -0.54 9.12 -6.80
C LYS A 10 0.30 8.43 -7.88
N HIS A 11 1.31 7.67 -7.45
CA HIS A 11 2.13 6.84 -8.35
C HIS A 11 1.28 5.81 -9.10
N LEU A 12 1.61 5.60 -10.38
CA LEU A 12 1.08 4.49 -11.16
C LEU A 12 1.96 3.23 -11.01
N PRO A 13 1.39 2.02 -11.01
CA PRO A 13 -0.05 1.73 -11.13
C PRO A 13 -0.82 2.12 -9.86
N LEU A 14 -2.02 2.67 -10.02
CA LEU A 14 -2.88 3.00 -8.89
C LEU A 14 -3.26 1.71 -8.14
N PRO A 15 -3.32 1.72 -6.79
CA PRO A 15 -3.86 0.59 -6.05
C PRO A 15 -5.32 0.34 -6.48
N PRO A 16 -5.79 -0.93 -6.47
CA PRO A 16 -7.15 -1.26 -6.87
C PRO A 16 -8.16 -0.46 -6.03
N ALA A 17 -9.07 0.23 -6.70
CA ALA A 17 -10.14 0.95 -6.01
C ALA A 17 -11.07 -0.04 -5.31
N MET A 18 -11.53 0.29 -4.10
CA MET A 18 -12.43 -0.51 -3.25
C MET A 18 -13.73 -0.99 -3.92
N ASN A 19 -14.08 -0.51 -5.12
CA ASN A 19 -15.26 -0.91 -5.89
C ASN A 19 -15.00 -1.03 -7.41
N GLY A 20 -13.77 -1.31 -7.85
CA GLY A 20 -13.46 -1.39 -9.28
C GLY A 20 -12.34 -2.35 -9.63
N THR A 21 -12.51 -3.08 -10.73
CA THR A 21 -11.49 -3.95 -11.35
C THR A 21 -10.40 -3.19 -12.11
N GLN A 22 -10.34 -1.86 -12.00
CA GLN A 22 -9.45 -1.05 -12.84
C GLN A 22 -8.07 -0.89 -12.22
N TRP A 23 -7.14 -1.70 -12.72
CA TRP A 23 -5.72 -1.39 -12.71
C TRP A 23 -5.53 -0.19 -13.65
N GLY A 24 -5.31 0.99 -13.09
CA GLY A 24 -4.87 2.14 -13.88
C GLY A 24 -3.46 1.86 -14.38
N GLN A 25 -3.32 1.34 -15.60
CA GLN A 25 -2.02 1.13 -16.25
C GLN A 25 -1.91 2.06 -17.45
N ALA A 26 -0.75 2.68 -17.62
CA ALA A 26 -0.45 3.41 -18.84
C ALA A 26 -0.50 2.43 -20.04
N THR A 27 -1.50 2.57 -20.91
CA THR A 27 -1.71 1.67 -22.06
C THR A 27 -0.96 2.11 -23.31
N MET A 28 -0.43 3.35 -23.32
CA MET A 28 0.36 3.87 -24.42
C MET A 28 1.45 4.83 -23.93
N ALA A 29 2.64 4.70 -24.50
CA ALA A 29 3.74 5.65 -24.37
C ALA A 29 4.23 6.01 -25.77
N ARG A 30 4.17 7.29 -26.13
CA ARG A 30 4.73 7.82 -27.38
C ARG A 30 5.78 8.86 -27.02
N ASN A 31 6.84 8.96 -27.83
CA ASN A 31 7.96 9.90 -27.62
C ASN A 31 8.70 9.67 -26.29
N LEU A 32 8.74 8.42 -25.82
CA LEU A 32 9.47 8.04 -24.61
C LEU A 32 10.90 7.63 -24.96
N ASP A 33 11.85 8.48 -24.61
CA ASP A 33 13.26 8.11 -24.64
C ASP A 33 13.62 7.22 -23.44
N ARG A 34 14.33 6.10 -23.70
CA ARG A 34 14.62 5.03 -22.73
C ARG A 34 16.09 5.07 -22.30
N GLY A 35 16.36 4.75 -21.03
CA GLY A 35 17.73 4.64 -20.51
C GLY A 35 18.42 5.99 -20.25
N CYS A 36 17.67 7.08 -20.24
CA CYS A 36 18.18 8.38 -19.83
C CYS A 36 18.41 8.40 -18.31
N SER A 37 19.40 9.18 -17.86
CA SER A 37 19.65 9.41 -16.44
C SER A 37 19.11 10.78 -16.00
N SER A 38 18.46 10.83 -14.84
CA SER A 38 18.14 12.08 -14.14
C SER A 38 19.42 12.74 -13.62
N ASN A 39 19.41 14.06 -13.45
CA ASN A 39 20.55 14.84 -12.92
C ASN A 39 20.76 14.68 -11.40
N LYS A 40 20.02 13.80 -10.71
CA LYS A 40 20.05 13.61 -9.24
C LYS A 40 19.91 14.94 -8.49
N PRO A 41 18.78 15.64 -8.68
CA PRO A 41 18.61 17.02 -8.24
C PRO A 41 18.72 17.17 -6.71
N CYS A 42 18.38 16.16 -5.92
CA CYS A 42 18.54 16.19 -4.46
C CYS A 42 19.98 16.03 -3.95
N ALA A 43 20.98 15.74 -4.80
CA ALA A 43 22.35 15.45 -4.36
C ALA A 43 23.04 16.63 -3.63
N ASN A 44 22.67 17.87 -3.95
CA ASN A 44 23.25 19.09 -3.37
C ASN A 44 22.18 20.06 -2.85
N VAL A 45 20.94 19.60 -2.68
CA VAL A 45 19.84 20.43 -2.17
C VAL A 45 19.73 20.20 -0.67
N ILE A 46 19.63 21.31 0.07
CA ILE A 46 19.37 21.29 1.50
C ILE A 46 18.01 21.95 1.70
N CYS A 47 17.02 21.14 2.08
CA CYS A 47 15.72 21.63 2.49
C CYS A 47 15.79 22.12 3.94
N PRO A 48 15.12 23.23 4.30
CA PRO A 48 15.02 23.64 5.70
C PRO A 48 14.30 22.55 6.49
N GLU A 49 14.65 22.34 7.76
CA GLU A 49 13.85 21.48 8.63
C GLU A 49 12.45 22.09 8.79
N PRO A 50 11.36 21.29 8.78
CA PRO A 50 11.28 19.82 8.79
C PRO A 50 11.14 19.15 7.40
N PHE A 51 11.49 19.85 6.32
CA PHE A 51 11.22 19.41 4.95
C PHE A 51 12.30 18.47 4.42
N GLU A 52 11.89 17.51 3.61
CA GLU A 52 12.74 16.54 2.93
C GLU A 52 12.74 16.77 1.43
N CYS A 53 13.90 16.57 0.80
CA CYS A 53 14.05 16.70 -0.66
C CYS A 53 13.46 15.46 -1.35
N VAL A 54 12.51 15.70 -2.23
CA VAL A 54 11.94 14.68 -3.12
C VAL A 54 12.55 14.84 -4.50
N ASP A 55 13.19 13.78 -4.99
CA ASP A 55 13.81 13.72 -6.32
C ASP A 55 12.72 13.64 -7.39
N LEU A 56 12.68 14.63 -8.28
CA LEU A 56 11.81 14.66 -9.46
C LEU A 56 12.68 14.60 -10.74
N TRP A 57 12.06 14.43 -11.90
CA TRP A 57 12.80 14.35 -13.16
C TRP A 57 13.48 15.68 -13.53
N ASN A 58 14.80 15.75 -13.29
CA ASN A 58 15.61 16.95 -13.44
C ASN A 58 15.19 18.16 -12.59
N ASP A 59 14.38 17.92 -11.56
CA ASP A 59 13.83 18.96 -10.68
C ASP A 59 13.71 18.41 -9.25
N TYR A 60 13.51 19.27 -8.26
CA TYR A 60 13.31 18.83 -6.88
C TYR A 60 12.20 19.60 -6.21
N GLU A 61 11.64 19.01 -5.16
CA GLU A 61 10.68 19.68 -4.29
C GLU A 61 11.02 19.39 -2.83
N CYS A 62 10.98 20.42 -1.98
CA CYS A 62 11.08 20.25 -0.53
C CYS A 62 9.67 20.08 0.03
N THR A 63 9.35 18.87 0.51
CA THR A 63 8.01 18.54 1.03
C THR A 63 8.13 17.93 2.43
N CYS A 64 7.01 17.51 3.04
CA CYS A 64 7.05 16.87 4.35
C CYS A 64 7.63 15.45 4.37
N GLY A 65 8.06 14.90 3.23
CA GLY A 65 8.46 13.50 3.14
C GLY A 65 7.26 12.55 3.15
N GLU A 66 7.53 11.25 3.19
CA GLU A 66 6.50 10.21 3.11
C GLU A 66 5.62 10.18 4.38
N GLY A 67 4.30 10.04 4.19
CA GLY A 67 3.33 9.89 5.28
C GLY A 67 3.04 11.15 6.10
N ARG A 68 3.57 12.32 5.71
CA ARG A 68 3.35 13.58 6.42
C ARG A 68 2.66 14.61 5.52
N ILE A 69 1.95 15.55 6.14
CA ILE A 69 1.25 16.66 5.47
C ILE A 69 1.64 18.00 6.11
N MET A 70 1.41 19.09 5.38
CA MET A 70 1.59 20.43 5.94
C MET A 70 0.62 20.65 7.10
N SER A 71 1.15 21.16 8.21
CA SER A 71 0.36 21.68 9.32
C SER A 71 -0.57 22.80 8.83
N ALA A 72 -1.66 23.03 9.57
CA ALA A 72 -2.65 24.07 9.27
C ALA A 72 -2.05 25.49 9.18
N ASP A 73 -0.92 25.74 9.85
CA ASP A 73 -0.19 27.01 9.82
C ASP A 73 0.87 27.09 8.71
N SER A 74 1.02 26.04 7.89
CA SER A 74 1.97 25.92 6.78
C SER A 74 3.44 26.07 7.16
N LYS A 75 3.80 25.80 8.43
CA LYS A 75 5.18 25.96 8.93
C LYS A 75 5.85 24.66 9.34
N ASP A 76 5.07 23.64 9.65
CA ASP A 76 5.56 22.37 10.15
C ASP A 76 4.89 21.21 9.39
N CYS A 77 5.46 20.02 9.54
CA CYS A 77 4.93 18.79 8.99
C CYS A 77 4.30 17.98 10.10
N THR A 78 3.07 17.52 9.89
CA THR A 78 2.39 16.63 10.83
C THR A 78 2.16 15.28 10.18
N ASP A 79 2.04 14.26 11.01
CA ASP A 79 1.63 12.93 10.58
C ASP A 79 0.27 12.99 9.84
N LYS A 80 0.16 12.26 8.73
CA LYS A 80 -1.07 12.17 7.96
C LYS A 80 -1.94 11.09 8.59
N ASP A 81 -3.09 11.48 9.15
CA ASP A 81 -4.06 10.50 9.62
C ASP A 81 -4.79 9.85 8.43
N GLU A 82 -4.32 8.67 7.99
CA GLU A 82 -5.00 7.92 6.92
C GLU A 82 -6.34 7.31 7.36
N CYS A 83 -6.64 7.22 8.65
CA CYS A 83 -7.92 6.71 9.13
C CYS A 83 -9.09 7.65 8.83
N ILE A 84 -8.82 8.93 8.56
CA ILE A 84 -9.85 9.90 8.12
C ILE A 84 -10.52 9.46 6.81
N ASP A 85 -9.78 8.77 5.94
CA ASP A 85 -10.28 8.26 4.66
C ASP A 85 -11.13 6.98 4.83
N LEU A 86 -11.31 6.49 6.07
CA LEU A 86 -12.04 5.26 6.42
C LEU A 86 -11.62 4.03 5.59
N PRO A 87 -10.32 3.66 5.57
CA PRO A 87 -9.81 2.61 4.70
C PRO A 87 -10.21 1.18 5.14
N CYS A 88 -10.55 0.97 6.40
CA CYS A 88 -10.88 -0.38 6.89
C CYS A 88 -12.33 -0.77 6.57
N LEU A 89 -12.50 -1.87 5.82
CA LEU A 89 -13.78 -2.43 5.41
C LEU A 89 -14.34 -3.43 6.43
N ASN A 90 -15.59 -3.85 6.19
CA ASN A 90 -16.25 -4.94 6.91
C ASN A 90 -16.25 -4.80 8.44
N GLY A 91 -16.31 -3.56 8.95
CA GLY A 91 -16.28 -3.28 10.39
C GLY A 91 -14.90 -3.34 11.02
N GLY A 92 -13.83 -3.34 10.22
CA GLY A 92 -12.46 -3.20 10.69
C GLY A 92 -12.24 -1.90 11.44
N THR A 93 -11.42 -1.95 12.49
CA THR A 93 -11.02 -0.75 13.25
C THR A 93 -9.72 -0.20 12.68
N CYS A 94 -9.74 1.06 12.24
CA CYS A 94 -8.54 1.73 11.75
C CYS A 94 -7.69 2.26 12.92
N ILE A 95 -6.38 2.08 12.80
CA ILE A 95 -5.38 2.57 13.74
C ILE A 95 -4.36 3.36 12.94
N ASN A 96 -4.30 4.67 13.17
CA ASN A 96 -3.25 5.53 12.60
C ASN A 96 -1.92 5.20 13.29
N LEU A 97 -0.86 5.07 12.49
CA LEU A 97 0.48 4.70 12.92
C LEU A 97 1.46 5.83 12.60
N GLU A 98 2.75 5.59 12.84
CA GLU A 98 3.80 6.53 12.47
C GLU A 98 3.86 6.72 10.94
N PRO A 99 4.33 7.87 10.42
CA PRO A 99 4.24 8.22 8.99
C PRO A 99 4.75 7.15 8.02
N ASN A 100 5.83 6.45 8.37
CA ASN A 100 6.43 5.38 7.57
C ASN A 100 5.61 4.08 7.56
N LEU A 101 4.73 3.88 8.56
CA LEU A 101 3.81 2.74 8.67
C LEU A 101 2.39 3.11 8.25
N ARG A 102 2.06 4.40 8.19
CA ARG A 102 0.78 4.94 7.75
C ARG A 102 -0.37 4.52 8.67
N TYR A 103 -1.09 3.45 8.31
CA TYR A 103 -2.20 2.93 9.11
C TYR A 103 -2.23 1.40 9.11
N ARG A 104 -3.01 0.84 10.02
CA ARG A 104 -3.35 -0.58 10.05
C ARG A 104 -4.81 -0.80 10.35
N CYS A 105 -5.41 -1.77 9.67
CA CYS A 105 -6.74 -2.27 10.00
C CYS A 105 -6.67 -3.46 10.95
N ASN A 106 -7.43 -3.39 12.05
CA ASN A 106 -7.72 -4.54 12.87
C ASN A 106 -9.02 -5.19 12.38
N CYS A 107 -8.91 -6.36 11.75
CA CYS A 107 -10.03 -7.03 11.11
C CYS A 107 -10.83 -7.87 12.11
N PRO A 108 -12.18 -7.83 12.04
CA PRO A 108 -13.02 -8.73 12.82
C PRO A 108 -12.90 -10.17 12.34
N ASP A 109 -13.33 -11.11 13.19
CA ASP A 109 -13.33 -12.54 12.88
C ASP A 109 -14.03 -12.83 11.54
N GLY A 110 -13.37 -13.61 10.69
CA GLY A 110 -13.87 -13.94 9.36
C GLY A 110 -13.46 -12.93 8.27
N PHE A 111 -12.68 -11.90 8.58
CA PHE A 111 -12.16 -10.95 7.59
C PHE A 111 -10.64 -10.79 7.68
N TRP A 112 -9.99 -10.49 6.56
CA TRP A 112 -8.55 -10.29 6.44
C TRP A 112 -8.21 -9.45 5.19
N GLY A 113 -6.92 -9.19 4.94
CA GLY A 113 -6.45 -8.25 3.93
C GLY A 113 -5.85 -6.99 4.55
N GLU A 114 -5.29 -6.10 3.74
CA GLU A 114 -4.74 -4.82 4.23
C GLU A 114 -5.85 -3.94 4.82
N ASN A 115 -7.02 -3.99 4.18
CA ASN A 115 -8.20 -3.19 4.46
C ASN A 115 -9.39 -4.05 4.94
N CYS A 116 -9.15 -5.28 5.38
CA CYS A 116 -10.21 -6.22 5.78
C CYS A 116 -11.21 -6.52 4.66
N GLU A 117 -10.78 -6.44 3.39
CA GLU A 117 -11.59 -6.61 2.20
C GLU A 117 -11.88 -8.07 1.84
N LEU A 118 -11.12 -9.01 2.40
CA LEU A 118 -11.19 -10.44 2.10
C LEU A 118 -11.95 -11.17 3.21
N ILE A 119 -12.78 -12.13 2.82
CA ILE A 119 -13.55 -12.97 3.75
C ILE A 119 -12.77 -14.28 3.96
N GLN A 120 -12.59 -14.68 5.20
CA GLN A 120 -12.14 -16.02 5.56
C GLN A 120 -13.36 -16.93 5.53
N GLU A 121 -13.68 -17.48 4.35
CA GLU A 121 -14.62 -18.60 4.29
C GLU A 121 -14.05 -19.70 5.17
N GLY A 122 -14.75 -20.02 6.27
CA GLY A 122 -14.31 -21.04 7.20
C GLY A 122 -14.05 -22.34 6.43
N GLN A 123 -12.77 -22.67 6.23
CA GLN A 123 -12.39 -23.98 5.72
C GLN A 123 -12.67 -24.99 6.82
N THR A 124 -13.92 -25.43 6.95
CA THR A 124 -14.16 -26.75 7.48
C THR A 124 -13.47 -27.70 6.50
N LEU A 125 -12.27 -28.16 6.85
CA LEU A 125 -11.61 -29.26 6.14
C LEU A 125 -12.51 -30.49 6.29
N LYS A 126 -13.47 -30.62 5.38
CA LYS A 126 -14.27 -31.83 5.25
C LYS A 126 -13.36 -32.89 4.65
N LEU A 127 -12.65 -33.61 5.52
CA LEU A 127 -11.93 -34.81 5.12
C LEU A 127 -12.94 -35.77 4.51
N SER A 128 -12.65 -36.25 3.30
CA SER A 128 -13.49 -37.28 2.69
C SER A 128 -13.46 -38.53 3.56
N MET A 129 -14.52 -39.34 3.51
CA MET A 129 -14.56 -40.65 4.16
C MET A 129 -13.35 -41.53 3.80
N GLY A 130 -12.81 -41.36 2.58
CA GLY A 130 -11.58 -42.03 2.15
C GLY A 130 -10.32 -41.52 2.87
N ALA A 131 -10.20 -40.20 3.07
CA ALA A 131 -9.08 -39.63 3.82
C ALA A 131 -9.10 -40.08 5.29
N LEU A 132 -10.28 -40.14 5.92
CA LEU A 132 -10.43 -40.65 7.28
C LEU A 132 -10.09 -42.15 7.38
N ALA A 133 -10.53 -42.96 6.41
CA ALA A 133 -10.21 -44.38 6.36
C ALA A 133 -8.71 -44.63 6.17
N ALA A 134 -8.04 -43.85 5.31
CA ALA A 134 -6.59 -43.94 5.11
C ALA A 134 -5.81 -43.61 6.39
N ILE A 135 -6.21 -42.56 7.12
CA ILE A 135 -5.59 -42.20 8.40
C ILE A 135 -5.74 -43.34 9.43
N LEU A 136 -6.94 -43.93 9.53
CA LEU A 136 -7.20 -45.08 10.40
C LEU A 136 -6.34 -46.31 10.04
N VAL A 137 -6.24 -46.64 8.76
CA VAL A 137 -5.41 -47.75 8.28
C VAL A 137 -3.93 -47.49 8.58
N CYS A 138 -3.44 -46.28 8.36
CA CYS A 138 -2.06 -45.91 8.70
C CYS A 138 -1.78 -46.07 10.20
N LEU A 139 -2.68 -45.61 11.08
CA LEU A 139 -2.51 -45.74 12.53
C LEU A 139 -2.50 -47.21 12.99
N LEU A 140 -3.29 -48.07 12.37
CA LEU A 140 -3.34 -49.51 12.66
C LEU A 140 -2.11 -50.28 12.16
N ILE A 141 -1.37 -49.75 11.17
CA ILE A 141 -0.14 -50.35 10.65
C ILE A 141 1.09 -49.93 11.49
N ILE A 142 1.01 -48.77 12.16
CA ILE A 142 2.11 -48.21 12.97
C ILE A 142 2.07 -48.71 14.43
N LEU A 143 0.93 -49.25 14.89
CA LEU A 143 0.75 -49.92 16.19
C LEU A 143 1.03 -51.43 16.09
#